data_AF-A0A7V5FNT1-F1
#
_entry.id   AF-A0A7V5FNT1-F1
#
_cell.length_a   1.000
_cell.length_b   1.000
_cell.length_c   1.000
_cell.angle_alpha   90.00
_cell.angle_beta   90.00
_cell.angle_gamma   90.00
#
_symmetry.space_group_name_H-M   'P 1'
#
loop_
_entity.id
_entity.type
_entity.pdbx_description
1 polymer ?
#
loop_
_entity_poly.entity_id
_entity_poly.type
_entity_poly.pdbx_seq_one_letter_code
_entity_poly.pdbx_strand_id
1 'polypeptide(L)' 'MELTPREKDKLLLFTAGLLAERRKERGLKLNYPEAVAYISAAIL' A
#
# COMPACT_ATOMS: atom_id res chain seq x y z
N MET A 1 -19.16 -10.30 -0.88
CA MET A 1 -19.10 -8.90 -1.31
C MET A 1 -18.91 -8.87 -2.81
N GLU A 2 -19.84 -8.30 -3.57
CA GLU A 2 -19.65 -8.01 -5.00
C GLU A 2 -18.84 -6.71 -5.12
N LEU A 3 -17.54 -6.81 -4.85
CA LEU A 3 -16.63 -5.68 -5.02
C LEU A 3 -16.45 -5.41 -6.50
N THR A 4 -16.67 -4.16 -6.89
CA THR A 4 -16.31 -3.67 -8.22
C THR A 4 -14.79 -3.83 -8.43
N PRO A 5 -14.32 -4.02 -9.67
CA PRO A 5 -12.89 -4.14 -9.97
C PRO A 5 -12.06 -3.01 -9.33
N ARG A 6 -12.62 -1.80 -9.32
CA ARG A 6 -12.00 -0.60 -8.74
C ARG A 6 -11.82 -0.67 -7.22
N GLU A 7 -12.76 -1.27 -6.50
CA GLU A 7 -12.64 -1.45 -5.05
C GLU A 7 -11.58 -2.51 -4.71
N LYS A 8 -11.47 -3.55 -5.53
CA LYS A 8 -10.40 -4.55 -5.39
C LYS A 8 -9.02 -3.93 -5.62
N ASP A 9 -8.86 -3.07 -6.62
CA ASP A 9 -7.61 -2.36 -6.88
C ASP A 9 -7.20 -1.45 -5.73
N LYS A 10 -8.16 -0.76 -5.10
CA LYS A 10 -7.90 0.06 -3.91
C LYS A 10 -7.46 -0.79 -2.71
N LEU A 11 -8.09 -1.94 -2.50
CA LEU A 11 -7.69 -2.88 -1.44
C LEU A 11 -6.28 -3.42 -1.67
N LEU A 12 -5.92 -3.73 -2.92
CA LEU A 12 -4.56 -4.12 -3.30
C LEU A 12 -3.55 -3.00 -3.00
N LEU A 13 -3.87 -1.75 -3.33
CA LEU A 13 -3.00 -0.61 -3.02
C LEU A 13 -2.84 -0.39 -1.51
N PHE A 14 -3.93 -0.52 -0.75
CA PHE A 14 -3.91 -0.39 0.71
C PHE A 14 -3.05 -1.47 1.36
N THR A 15 -3.20 -2.72 0.94
CA THR A 15 -2.38 -3.83 1.44
C THR A 15 -0.89 -3.67 1.11
N ALA A 16 -0.56 -3.15 -0.07
CA ALA A 16 0.82 -2.80 -0.43
C ALA A 16 1.38 -1.66 0.45
N GLY A 17 0.56 -0.66 0.79
CA GLY A 17 0.93 0.41 1.71
C GLY A 17 1.23 -0.07 3.13
N LEU A 18 0.39 -0.96 3.68
CA LEU A 18 0.61 -1.60 4.98
C LEU A 18 1.89 -2.45 4.99
N LEU A 19 2.19 -3.15 3.88
CA LEU A 19 3.44 -3.90 3.75
C LEU A 19 4.65 -2.96 3.77
N ALA A 20 4.58 -1.83 3.06
CA ALA A 20 5.63 -0.83 3.04
C ALA A 20 5.84 -0.21 4.43
N GLU A 21 4.77 0.12 5.15
CA GLU A 21 4.85 0.62 6.53
C GLU A 21 5.62 -0.34 7.46
N ARG A 22 5.24 -1.63 7.46
CA ARG A 22 5.93 -2.64 8.26
C ARG A 22 7.40 -2.84 7.86
N ARG A 23 7.74 -2.68 6.58
CA ARG A 23 9.15 -2.73 6.11
C ARG A 23 9.93 -1.54 6.64
N LYS A 24 9.34 -0.34 6.61
CA LYS A 24 9.94 0.88 7.15
C LYS A 24 10.15 0.79 8.67
N GLU A 25 9.18 0.24 9.42
CA GLU A 25 9.31 0.01 10.86
C GLU A 25 10.45 -0.95 11.21
N ARG A 26 10.73 -1.92 10.34
CA ARG A 26 11.89 -2.82 10.47
C ARG A 26 13.22 -2.17 10.09
N GLY A 27 13.23 -0.88 9.74
CA GLY A 27 14.43 -0.13 9.35
C GLY A 27 14.88 -0.37 7.91
N LEU A 28 14.04 -0.99 7.06
CA LEU A 28 14.36 -1.17 5.65
C LEU A 28 14.08 0.12 4.88
N LYS A 29 14.99 0.46 3.95
CA LYS A 29 14.73 1.53 2.98
C LYS A 29 13.66 1.08 2.00
N LEU A 30 12.60 1.86 1.86
CA LEU A 30 11.54 1.59 0.90
C LEU A 30 12.08 1.70 -0.53
N ASN A 31 11.66 0.77 -1.38
CA ASN A 31 11.88 0.89 -2.82
C ASN A 31 10.85 1.85 -3.46
N TYR A 32 10.99 2.13 -4.75
CA TYR A 32 10.08 3.03 -5.47
C TYR A 32 8.60 2.62 -5.35
N PRO A 33 8.19 1.37 -5.69
CA PRO A 33 6.77 0.99 -5.58
C PRO A 33 6.25 0.98 -4.14
N GLU A 34 7.07 0.64 -3.15
CA GLU A 34 6.69 0.72 -1.73
C GLU A 34 6.52 2.16 -1.26
N ALA A 35 7.39 3.07 -1.68
CA ALA A 35 7.25 4.49 -1.35
C ALA A 35 5.95 5.06 -1.96
N VAL A 36 5.66 4.73 -3.22
CA VAL A 36 4.41 5.12 -3.88
C VAL A 36 3.20 4.52 -3.15
N ALA A 37 3.23 3.23 -2.82
CA ALA A 37 2.14 2.56 -2.10
C ALA A 37 1.95 3.14 -0.69
N TYR A 38 3.03 3.44 0.03
CA TYR A 38 3.01 4.04 1.36
C TYR A 38 2.39 5.44 1.34
N ILE A 39 2.83 6.29 0.41
CA ILE A 39 2.26 7.64 0.25
C ILE A 39 0.79 7.56 -0.18
N SER A 40 0.48 6.67 -1.13
CA SER A 40 -0.88 6.52 -1.64
C SER A 40 -1.83 6.01 -0.55
N ALA A 41 -1.40 5.04 0.25
CA ALA A 41 -2.19 4.51 1.35
C ALA A 41 -2.39 5.51 2.50
N ALA A 42 -1.51 6.51 2.65
CA ALA A 42 -1.69 7.59 3.62
C ALA A 42 -2.71 8.66 3.16
N ILE A 43 -3.06 8.70 1.87
CA ILE A 43 -4.01 9.67 1.28
C ILE A 43 -5.38 9.04 1.02
N LEU A 44 -5.42 7.72 0.80
CA LEU A 44 -6.63 6.93 0.50
C LEU A 44 -7.64 6.91 1.65
#